data_AF-A0A954L6Q2-F1
#
_entry.id   AF-A0A954L6Q2-F1
#
_cell.length_a   1.000
_cell.length_b   1.000
_cell.length_c   1.000
_cell.angle_alpha   90.00
_cell.angle_beta   90.00
_cell.angle_gamma   90.00
#
_symmetry.space_group_name_H-M   'P 1'
#
loop_
_entity.id
_entity.type
_entity.pdbx_description
1 polymer ?
#
loop_
_entity_poly.entity_id
_entity_poly.type
_entity_poly.pdbx_seq_one_letter_code
_entity_poly.pdbx_strand_id
1 'polypeptide(L)'
;MESLLSAASSGKPSAPPRRMVCVGNEFGMYPGAFWPEHAGADYEVTPLPKPLEPHRPEFPLFSPLHHGPKGAHSAIPGFLT
;
A
#
# COMPACT_ATOMS: atom_id res chain seq x y z
N MET A 1 3.05 -16.41 -69.09
CA MET A 1 1.86 -16.07 -68.26
C MET A 1 2.24 -16.36 -66.81
N GLU A 2 3.11 -15.49 -66.33
CA GLU A 2 3.71 -15.46 -65.01
C GLU A 2 2.66 -15.35 -63.88
N SER A 3 2.87 -16.16 -62.85
CA SER A 3 2.06 -16.26 -61.64
C SER A 3 2.29 -15.03 -60.74
N LEU A 4 1.20 -14.34 -60.35
CA LEU A 4 1.26 -13.26 -59.37
C LEU A 4 1.40 -13.86 -57.97
N LEU A 5 2.62 -13.81 -57.44
CA LEU A 5 2.90 -14.06 -56.03
C LEU A 5 2.10 -13.05 -55.18
N SER A 6 1.18 -13.58 -54.37
CA SER A 6 0.47 -12.82 -53.35
C SER A 6 1.48 -12.13 -52.44
N ALA A 7 1.43 -10.80 -52.39
CA ALA A 7 2.24 -10.01 -51.47
C ALA A 7 1.80 -10.33 -50.03
N ALA A 8 2.57 -11.15 -49.34
CA ALA A 8 2.47 -11.27 -47.89
C ALA A 8 2.81 -9.91 -47.29
N SER A 9 1.80 -9.18 -46.83
CA SER A 9 1.96 -7.99 -46.01
C SER A 9 2.72 -8.38 -44.74
N SER A 10 4.01 -8.07 -44.70
CA SER A 10 4.82 -8.11 -43.48
C SER A 10 4.31 -7.02 -42.53
N GLY A 11 3.31 -7.38 -41.71
CA GLY A 11 2.82 -6.51 -40.65
C GLY A 11 3.98 -6.09 -39.75
N LYS A 12 4.16 -4.77 -39.57
CA LYS A 12 5.17 -4.24 -38.64
C LYS A 12 4.99 -4.88 -37.27
N PRO A 13 6.08 -5.28 -36.57
CA PRO A 13 5.96 -5.78 -35.21
C PRO A 13 5.31 -4.69 -34.34
N SER A 14 4.14 -4.99 -33.79
CA SER A 14 3.42 -4.08 -32.89
C SER A 14 4.27 -3.90 -31.62
N ALA A 15 4.49 -2.66 -31.21
CA ALA A 15 5.21 -2.38 -29.97
C ALA A 15 4.48 -3.04 -28.78
N PRO A 16 5.22 -3.61 -27.81
CA PRO A 16 4.61 -4.23 -26.66
C PRO A 16 3.72 -3.22 -25.91
N PRO A 17 2.51 -3.61 -25.47
CA PRO A 17 1.58 -2.68 -24.83
C PRO A 17 2.13 -2.18 -23.49
N ARG A 18 1.98 -0.87 -23.23
CA ARG A 18 2.28 -0.28 -21.92
C ARG A 18 1.22 -0.73 -20.90
N ARG A 19 1.64 -1.19 -19.73
CA ARG A 19 0.76 -1.59 -18.62
C ARG A 19 0.95 -0.62 -17.46
N MET A 20 -0.16 -0.20 -16.85
CA MET A 20 -0.19 0.71 -15.70
C MET A 20 -0.96 0.03 -14.57
N VAL A 21 -0.44 0.11 -13.35
CA VAL A 21 -1.10 -0.36 -12.13
C VAL A 21 -1.17 0.83 -11.18
N CYS A 22 -2.38 1.15 -10.73
CA CYS A 22 -2.61 2.16 -9.68
C CYS A 22 -2.89 1.44 -8.37
N VAL A 23 -2.15 1.79 -7.31
CA VAL A 23 -2.39 1.29 -5.95
C VAL A 23 -2.82 2.49 -5.10
N GLY A 24 -4.03 2.42 -4.53
CA GLY A 24 -4.51 3.39 -3.56
C GLY A 24 -4.45 2.77 -2.16
N ASN A 25 -3.75 3.41 -1.23
CA ASN A 25 -3.85 3.07 0.18
C ASN A 25 -4.94 3.94 0.82
N GLU A 26 -5.97 3.32 1.37
CA GLU A 26 -7.04 4.02 2.07
C GLU A 26 -6.48 4.74 3.31
N PHE A 27 -6.64 6.07 3.37
CA PHE A 27 -6.17 6.93 4.47
C PHE A 27 -4.65 6.97 4.71
N GLY A 28 -3.85 6.36 3.84
CA GLY A 28 -2.40 6.57 3.78
C GLY A 28 -1.58 5.99 4.93
N MET A 29 -2.17 5.19 5.83
CA MET A 29 -1.43 4.57 6.93
C MET A 29 -0.87 3.21 6.52
N TYR A 30 0.40 2.94 6.83
CA TYR A 30 1.02 1.62 6.67
C TYR A 30 1.24 0.99 8.06
N PRO A 31 0.35 0.10 8.53
CA PRO A 31 0.38 -0.40 9.91
C PRO A 31 1.68 -1.10 10.29
N GLY A 32 2.30 -1.81 9.34
CA GLY A 32 3.56 -2.54 9.56
C GLY A 32 4.76 -1.65 9.88
N ALA A 33 4.67 -0.34 9.60
CA ALA A 33 5.69 0.63 10.02
C ALA A 33 5.20 1.62 11.08
N PHE A 34 3.98 1.41 11.61
CA PHE A 34 3.39 2.26 12.64
C PHE A 34 3.41 1.60 14.02
N TRP A 35 3.04 0.33 14.12
CA TRP A 35 2.89 -0.36 15.41
C TRP A 35 4.16 -1.09 15.87
N PRO A 36 4.65 -0.87 17.11
CA PRO A 36 5.77 -1.63 17.67
C PRO A 36 5.39 -3.08 17.98
N GLU A 37 6.37 -3.99 17.97
CA GLU A 37 6.15 -5.42 18.29
C GLU A 37 5.95 -5.68 19.79
N HIS A 38 6.50 -4.81 20.63
CA HIS A 38 6.46 -4.94 22.08
C HIS A 38 5.79 -3.73 22.73
N ALA A 39 4.95 -3.99 23.73
CA ALA A 39 4.32 -2.97 24.54
C ALA A 39 5.26 -2.46 25.65
N GLY A 40 4.93 -1.30 26.22
CA GLY A 40 5.69 -0.68 27.32
C GLY A 40 6.20 0.71 26.97
N ALA A 41 6.51 1.53 27.96
CA ALA A 41 6.95 2.92 27.74
C ALA A 41 8.22 3.03 26.87
N ASP A 42 9.05 1.98 26.86
CA ASP A 42 10.33 1.89 26.17
C ASP A 42 10.27 1.03 24.88
N TYR A 43 9.09 0.86 24.26
CA TYR A 43 8.93 0.20 22.95
C TYR A 43 9.90 0.73 21.87
N GLU A 44 10.34 -0.10 20.94
CA GLU A 44 11.17 0.39 19.83
C GLU A 44 10.35 1.26 18.86
N VAL A 45 10.81 2.49 18.56
CA VAL A 45 10.08 3.39 17.64
C VAL A 45 10.14 2.84 16.22
N THR A 46 8.98 2.66 15.61
CA THR A 46 8.85 2.18 14.23
C THR A 46 9.11 3.31 13.21
N PRO A 47 9.31 2.98 11.92
CA PRO A 47 9.74 3.98 10.94
C PRO A 47 8.80 5.18 10.76
N LEU A 48 7.48 5.02 10.89
CA LEU A 48 6.52 6.11 10.72
C LEU A 48 6.53 7.13 11.86
N PRO A 49 6.49 6.74 13.15
CA PRO A 49 6.59 7.66 14.27
C PRO A 49 8.02 8.14 14.58
N LYS A 50 9.06 7.63 13.90
CA LYS A 50 10.46 8.04 14.13
C LYS A 50 10.70 9.56 14.18
N PRO A 51 10.08 10.40 13.32
CA PRO A 51 10.22 11.86 13.44
C PRO A 51 9.65 12.45 14.73
N LEU A 52 8.74 11.75 15.41
CA LEU A 52 8.11 12.16 16.68
C LEU A 52 8.86 11.64 17.91
N GLU A 53 9.94 10.88 17.73
CA GLU A 53 10.76 10.34 18.82
C GLU A 53 11.22 11.40 19.85
N PRO A 54 11.58 12.65 19.47
CA PRO A 54 11.89 13.70 20.45
C PRO A 54 10.73 14.05 21.41
N HIS A 55 9.49 13.76 21.01
CA HIS A 55 8.26 14.02 21.77
C HIS A 55 7.65 12.75 22.37
N ARG A 56 8.41 11.65 22.41
CA ARG A 56 7.95 10.36 22.92
C ARG A 56 7.25 10.41 24.29
N PRO A 57 7.68 11.20 25.28
CA PRO A 57 6.98 11.31 26.57
C PRO A 57 5.56 11.90 26.46
N GLU A 58 5.28 12.66 25.40
CA GLU A 58 4.01 13.34 25.13
C GLU A 58 3.15 12.58 24.11
N PHE A 59 3.69 11.52 23.48
CA PHE A 59 3.06 10.74 22.41
C PHE A 59 2.97 9.25 22.77
N PRO A 60 2.04 8.86 23.67
CA PRO A 60 1.77 7.46 23.94
C PRO A 60 1.02 6.81 22.78
N LEU A 61 1.51 5.66 22.32
CA LEU A 61 0.82 4.82 21.35
C LEU A 61 -0.09 3.83 22.08
N PHE A 62 -1.37 3.85 21.73
CA PHE A 62 -2.37 2.91 22.23
C PHE A 62 -2.89 2.05 21.09
N SER A 63 -2.74 0.74 21.23
CA SER A 63 -3.35 -0.28 20.39
C SER A 63 -4.54 -0.92 21.15
N PRO A 64 -4.96 -2.13 20.78
CA PRO A 64 -6.34 -2.68 20.73
C PRO A 64 -7.50 -1.83 21.26
N LEU A 65 -7.73 -0.65 20.69
CA LEU A 65 -8.88 0.20 21.05
C LEU A 65 -10.18 -0.17 20.31
N HIS A 66 -10.15 -1.24 19.52
CA HIS A 66 -11.22 -1.64 18.62
C HIS A 66 -11.72 -3.06 18.91
N HIS A 67 -13.04 -3.24 19.01
CA HIS A 67 -13.70 -4.52 19.32
C HIS A 67 -14.12 -5.36 18.09
N GLY A 68 -13.39 -5.30 16.97
CA GLY A 68 -13.77 -6.02 15.75
C GLY A 68 -14.87 -5.42 14.84
N PRO A 69 -15.54 -4.25 15.09
CA PRO A 69 -16.55 -3.74 14.16
C PRO A 69 -15.96 -3.04 12.94
N LYS A 70 -16.19 -3.60 11.75
CA LYS A 70 -15.93 -2.93 10.46
C LYS A 70 -16.57 -1.52 10.47
N GLY A 71 -15.79 -0.50 10.12
CA GLY A 71 -16.30 0.87 9.97
C GLY A 71 -17.49 0.94 9.00
N ALA A 72 -18.40 1.89 9.25
CA ALA A 72 -19.69 2.05 8.57
C ALA A 72 -19.62 2.03 7.02
N HIS A 73 -20.77 1.77 6.37
CA HIS A 73 -20.97 1.46 4.93
C HIS A 73 -19.79 0.80 4.19
N SER A 74 -19.16 -0.14 4.91
CA SER A 74 -18.40 -1.28 4.41
C SER A 74 -17.11 -0.97 3.64
N ALA A 75 -16.01 -0.97 4.39
CA ALA A 75 -14.67 -1.48 4.03
C ALA A 75 -13.53 -0.47 4.16
N ILE A 76 -13.33 0.07 5.35
CA ILE A 76 -12.03 0.64 5.73
C ILE A 76 -11.58 -0.09 7.00
N PRO A 77 -10.44 -0.79 6.99
CA PRO A 77 -9.84 -1.34 8.21
C PRO A 77 -9.62 -0.22 9.22
N GLY A 78 -10.22 -0.35 10.41
CA GLY A 78 -9.86 0.50 11.53
C GLY A 78 -8.47 0.12 12.00
N PHE A 79 -7.53 1.06 11.94
CA PHE A 79 -6.13 0.79 12.30
C PHE A 79 -5.83 0.91 13.80
N LEU A 80 -6.85 1.10 14.65
CA LEU A 80 -6.72 1.25 16.10
C LEU A 80 -6.70 -0.11 16.84
N THR A 81 -6.04 -1.10 16.26
CA THR A 81 -5.88 -2.47 16.79
C THR A 81 -4.63 -2.63 17.60
#